data_AF-A0A9D9ENE4-F1
#
_entry.id   AF-A0A9D9ENE4-F1
#
_cell.length_a   1.000
_cell.length_b   1.000
_cell.length_c   1.000
_cell.angle_alpha   90.00
_cell.angle_beta   90.00
_cell.angle_gamma   90.00
#
_symmetry.space_group_name_H-M   'P 1'
#
loop_
_entity.id
_entity.type
_entity.pdbx_description
1 polymer ?
#
loop_
_entity_poly.entity_id
_entity_poly.type
_entity_poly.pdbx_seq_one_letter_code
_entity_poly.pdbx_strand_id
1 'polypeptide(L)'
;MKTTANDVMDFSRFFLGKDEPPYFYREYLNLSGKIFIPADDIKLAKKLNIDAEKNGILHYFIHDSRQNQLLQNPFSKQAGHQYFYAICSPDFSVDSANCFSCFNLSNILKARIIASLWQARGLSVILTLIWGNKSTYKYAFDNIEQGCPVAVSHQAVTNEEIFQDGILYAIQKINPEMICWYGSIPEYMADYYDIKKIIRMQTRAKLMRRLYKDSFYRDQPMLFPASK
;
A
#
# COMPACT_ATOMS: atom_id res chain seq x y z
N MET A 1 -17.73 -11.74 -13.65
CA MET A 1 -18.78 -10.76 -13.30
C MET A 1 -18.11 -9.76 -12.37
N LYS A 2 -18.07 -8.46 -12.70
CA LYS A 2 -17.42 -7.46 -11.83
C LYS A 2 -18.15 -7.43 -10.50
N THR A 3 -17.45 -7.71 -9.41
CA THR A 3 -17.96 -7.63 -8.03
C THR A 3 -18.56 -6.24 -7.83
N THR A 4 -19.88 -6.16 -7.63
CA THR A 4 -20.53 -4.86 -7.44
C THR A 4 -20.27 -4.36 -6.02
N ALA A 5 -20.36 -3.05 -5.79
CA ALA A 5 -20.22 -2.49 -4.44
C ALA A 5 -21.24 -3.12 -3.44
N ASN A 6 -22.38 -3.63 -3.92
CA ASN A 6 -23.37 -4.32 -3.11
C ASN A 6 -22.94 -5.75 -2.74
N ASP A 7 -22.20 -6.46 -3.61
CA ASP A 7 -21.67 -7.80 -3.33
C ASP A 7 -20.59 -7.76 -2.23
N VAL A 8 -19.83 -6.67 -2.16
CA VAL A 8 -18.76 -6.48 -1.17
C VAL A 8 -19.30 -5.97 0.18
N MET A 9 -20.50 -5.36 0.20
CA MET A 9 -21.15 -4.86 1.42
C MET A 9 -21.87 -5.94 2.23
N ASP A 10 -22.03 -7.17 1.72
CA ASP A 10 -22.43 -8.32 2.54
C ASP A 10 -21.21 -8.93 3.25
N PHE A 11 -20.59 -8.11 4.11
CA PHE A 11 -19.38 -8.44 4.88
C PHE A 11 -19.51 -9.77 5.63
N SER A 12 -20.72 -10.18 5.99
CA SER A 12 -21.00 -11.38 6.79
C SER A 12 -20.57 -12.69 6.12
N ARG A 13 -20.52 -12.74 4.77
CA ARG A 13 -20.21 -13.96 4.02
C ARG A 13 -18.73 -14.35 4.07
N PHE A 14 -17.83 -13.36 4.13
CA PHE A 14 -16.39 -13.59 4.15
C PHE A 14 -15.85 -13.98 5.54
N PHE A 15 -16.49 -13.52 6.63
CA PHE A 15 -16.01 -13.76 7.99
C PHE A 15 -16.26 -15.19 8.52
N LEU A 16 -17.13 -15.97 7.88
CA LEU A 16 -17.42 -17.35 8.30
C LEU A 16 -16.59 -18.41 7.55
N GLY A 17 -15.59 -18.01 6.76
CA GLY A 17 -14.77 -18.93 5.97
C GLY A 17 -15.55 -19.67 4.88
N LYS A 18 -16.71 -19.14 4.48
CA LYS A 18 -17.58 -19.74 3.47
C LYS A 18 -17.19 -19.37 2.03
N ASP A 19 -16.54 -18.21 1.84
CA ASP A 19 -16.18 -17.69 0.52
C ASP A 19 -14.72 -17.20 0.45
N GLU A 20 -14.15 -17.25 -0.75
CA GLU A 20 -12.80 -16.80 -1.08
C GLU A 20 -12.66 -15.26 -1.00
N PRO A 21 -11.43 -14.69 -0.90
CA PRO A 21 -11.26 -13.24 -0.97
C PRO A 21 -11.91 -12.66 -2.24
N PRO A 22 -12.47 -11.43 -2.18
CA PRO A 22 -13.04 -10.79 -3.35
C PRO A 22 -11.98 -10.64 -4.44
N TYR A 23 -12.39 -10.84 -5.70
CA TYR A 23 -11.49 -10.68 -6.84
C TYR A 23 -11.03 -9.23 -6.96
N PHE A 24 -9.72 -9.03 -6.96
CA PHE A 24 -9.08 -7.73 -7.10
C PHE A 24 -8.58 -7.57 -8.54
N TYR A 25 -9.10 -6.56 -9.23
CA TYR A 25 -8.83 -6.35 -10.65
C TYR A 25 -7.56 -5.52 -10.84
N ARG A 26 -6.85 -5.81 -11.93
CA ARG A 26 -5.66 -5.05 -12.32
C ARG A 26 -6.05 -3.67 -12.80
N GLU A 27 -5.30 -2.69 -12.32
CA GLU A 27 -5.35 -1.31 -12.80
C GLU A 27 -4.01 -0.94 -13.43
N TYR A 28 -4.09 -0.25 -14.57
CA TYR A 28 -2.92 0.23 -15.30
C TYR A 28 -2.55 1.62 -14.78
N LEU A 29 -1.63 1.66 -13.82
CA LEU A 29 -1.21 2.89 -13.15
C LEU A 29 0.20 3.30 -13.62
N ASN A 30 0.37 4.58 -13.98
CA ASN A 30 1.70 5.12 -14.19
C ASN A 30 2.27 5.55 -12.85
N LEU A 31 3.18 4.75 -12.30
CA LEU A 31 3.76 4.96 -10.97
C LEU A 31 5.08 5.74 -11.00
N SER A 32 5.61 6.03 -12.20
CA SER A 32 6.87 6.77 -12.34
C SER A 32 6.73 8.21 -11.83
N GLY A 33 7.70 8.65 -11.03
CA GLY A 33 7.74 10.00 -10.46
C GLY A 33 6.70 10.30 -9.39
N LYS A 34 5.85 9.31 -9.01
CA LYS A 34 4.85 9.49 -7.97
C LYS A 34 5.49 9.57 -6.58
N ILE A 35 4.83 10.28 -5.68
CA ILE A 35 5.28 10.51 -4.31
C ILE A 35 4.30 9.82 -3.37
N PHE A 36 4.82 8.92 -2.53
CA PHE A 36 4.03 8.20 -1.55
C PHE A 36 3.89 9.04 -0.29
N ILE A 37 2.67 9.17 0.21
CA ILE A 37 2.29 10.05 1.32
C ILE A 37 1.57 9.19 2.36
N PRO A 38 2.00 9.23 3.63
CA PRO A 38 1.35 8.41 4.65
C PRO A 38 -0.05 8.95 4.93
N ALA A 39 -1.03 8.06 5.02
CA ALA A 39 -2.44 8.40 5.22
C ALA A 39 -2.71 9.13 6.54
N ASP A 40 -1.76 9.09 7.48
CA ASP A 40 -1.87 9.73 8.77
C ASP A 40 -1.32 11.17 8.82
N ASP A 41 -0.72 11.65 7.72
CA ASP A 41 -0.23 13.02 7.54
C ASP A 41 -0.51 13.53 6.11
N ILE A 42 -1.77 13.45 5.66
CA ILE A 42 -2.19 13.89 4.30
C ILE A 42 -1.82 15.34 3.98
N LYS A 43 -1.70 16.20 5.01
CA LYS A 43 -1.33 17.61 4.88
C LYS A 43 0.11 17.79 4.38
N LEU A 44 0.93 16.75 4.47
CA LEU A 44 2.29 16.75 3.95
C LEU A 44 2.34 16.99 2.45
N ALA A 45 1.34 16.51 1.69
CA ALA A 45 1.19 16.80 0.27
C ALA A 45 1.24 18.31 0.00
N LYS A 46 0.37 19.04 0.71
CA LYS A 46 0.25 20.50 0.61
C LYS A 46 1.53 21.21 1.07
N LYS A 47 2.13 20.77 2.18
CA LYS A 47 3.38 21.36 2.71
C LYS A 47 4.55 21.25 1.72
N LEU A 48 4.60 20.14 0.98
CA LEU A 48 5.62 19.86 -0.04
C LEU A 48 5.24 20.40 -1.43
N ASN A 49 4.16 21.16 -1.57
CA ASN A 49 3.64 21.65 -2.86
C ASN A 49 3.43 20.53 -3.89
N ILE A 50 2.97 19.36 -3.45
CA ILE A 50 2.67 18.22 -4.31
C ILE A 50 1.22 18.35 -4.81
N ASP A 51 1.04 18.32 -6.13
CA ASP A 51 -0.26 18.09 -6.76
C ASP A 51 -0.68 16.63 -6.48
N ALA A 52 -1.51 16.45 -5.44
CA ALA A 52 -1.87 15.13 -4.93
C ALA A 52 -2.68 14.30 -5.95
N GLU A 53 -3.60 14.94 -6.68
CA GLU A 53 -4.44 14.28 -7.69
C GLU A 53 -3.62 13.71 -8.84
N LYS A 54 -2.52 14.38 -9.21
CA LYS A 54 -1.65 13.91 -10.29
C LYS A 54 -0.50 13.07 -9.78
N ASN A 55 0.09 13.36 -8.63
CA ASN A 55 1.40 12.84 -8.23
C ASN A 55 1.44 12.18 -6.86
N GLY A 56 0.40 12.33 -6.04
CA GLY A 56 0.36 11.78 -4.69
C GLY A 56 -0.26 10.38 -4.66
N ILE A 57 0.42 9.43 -4.01
CA ILE A 57 -0.13 8.12 -3.69
C ILE A 57 -0.25 8.01 -2.18
N LEU A 58 -1.47 7.79 -1.66
CA LEU A 58 -1.64 7.54 -0.23
C LEU A 58 -1.20 6.13 0.13
N HIS A 59 -0.56 5.93 1.28
CA HIS A 59 -0.27 4.60 1.80
C HIS A 59 -0.61 4.44 3.27
N TYR A 60 -0.88 3.20 3.67
CA TYR A 60 -1.36 2.82 5.00
C TYR A 60 -0.34 2.07 5.86
N PHE A 61 0.95 2.16 5.52
CA PHE A 61 2.07 1.76 6.39
C PHE A 61 2.17 2.67 7.64
N ILE A 62 1.14 2.62 8.48
CA ILE A 62 0.88 3.43 9.68
C ILE A 62 0.32 2.51 10.78
N HIS A 63 0.26 2.97 12.02
CA HIS A 63 -0.26 2.15 13.12
C HIS A 63 -1.74 1.73 12.92
N ASP A 64 -2.04 0.45 13.19
CA ASP A 64 -3.37 -0.18 13.08
C ASP A 64 -4.50 0.63 13.73
N SER A 65 -4.24 1.29 14.87
CA SER A 65 -5.24 2.10 15.59
C SER A 65 -5.83 3.21 14.72
N ARG A 66 -5.05 3.76 13.78
CA ARG A 66 -5.50 4.77 12.82
C ARG A 66 -6.26 4.15 11.64
N GLN A 67 -6.00 2.89 11.33
CA GLN A 67 -6.63 2.15 10.24
C GLN A 67 -8.00 1.57 10.64
N ASN A 68 -8.20 1.27 11.92
CA ASN A 68 -9.46 0.73 12.43
C ASN A 68 -10.69 1.60 12.13
N GLN A 69 -10.51 2.90 11.94
CA GLN A 69 -11.58 3.81 11.53
C GLN A 69 -12.17 3.47 10.14
N LEU A 70 -11.37 2.85 9.27
CA LEU A 70 -11.81 2.39 7.95
C LEU A 70 -12.82 1.26 8.04
N LEU A 71 -12.85 0.49 9.14
CA LEU A 71 -13.84 -0.56 9.34
C LEU A 71 -15.23 0.01 9.60
N GLN A 72 -15.32 1.20 10.19
CA GLN A 72 -16.58 1.87 10.46
C GLN A 72 -17.03 2.71 9.26
N ASN A 73 -16.08 3.39 8.61
CA ASN A 73 -16.36 4.20 7.43
C ASN A 73 -15.19 4.10 6.44
N PRO A 74 -15.22 3.14 5.50
CA PRO A 74 -14.14 2.95 4.54
C PRO A 74 -13.98 4.14 3.58
N PHE A 75 -14.98 5.01 3.45
CA PHE A 75 -14.98 6.18 2.57
C PHE A 75 -14.94 7.50 3.36
N SER A 76 -14.40 7.50 4.57
CA SER A 76 -14.44 8.70 5.40
C SER A 76 -13.76 9.86 4.66
N LYS A 77 -14.46 11.01 4.57
CA LYS A 77 -13.94 12.22 3.92
C LYS A 77 -12.62 12.69 4.56
N GLN A 78 -12.37 12.32 5.81
CA GLN A 78 -11.12 12.60 6.53
C GLN A 78 -9.90 11.92 5.89
N ALA A 79 -10.10 10.80 5.19
CA ALA A 79 -9.01 10.11 4.51
C ALA A 79 -8.58 10.79 3.20
N GLY A 80 -9.38 11.73 2.66
CA GLY A 80 -9.01 12.53 1.49
C GLY A 80 -8.78 11.72 0.21
N HIS A 81 -9.21 10.45 0.18
CA HIS A 81 -8.94 9.46 -0.86
C HIS A 81 -9.10 9.96 -2.29
N GLN A 82 -10.21 10.64 -2.57
CA GLN A 82 -10.56 11.16 -3.90
C GLN A 82 -9.63 12.26 -4.42
N TYR A 83 -8.76 12.83 -3.58
CA TYR A 83 -7.83 13.91 -3.95
C TYR A 83 -6.42 13.41 -4.24
N PHE A 84 -6.23 12.09 -4.37
CA PHE A 84 -4.94 11.48 -4.66
C PHE A 84 -5.00 10.67 -5.95
N TYR A 85 -3.86 10.59 -6.64
CA TYR A 85 -3.71 9.84 -7.88
C TYR A 85 -4.07 8.36 -7.71
N ALA A 86 -3.60 7.75 -6.61
CA ALA A 86 -3.92 6.39 -6.22
C ALA A 86 -3.77 6.21 -4.71
N ILE A 87 -4.24 5.08 -4.18
CA ILE A 87 -4.23 4.76 -2.76
C ILE A 87 -3.78 3.32 -2.57
N CYS A 88 -2.81 3.06 -1.70
CA CYS A 88 -2.49 1.70 -1.29
C CYS A 88 -3.57 1.17 -0.35
N SER A 89 -3.95 -0.10 -0.44
CA SER A 89 -4.90 -0.69 0.51
C SER A 89 -4.38 -0.63 1.96
N PRO A 90 -5.26 -0.73 2.98
CA PRO A 90 -4.86 -0.81 4.38
C PRO A 90 -3.83 -1.92 4.62
N ASP A 91 -2.92 -1.70 5.57
CA ASP A 91 -1.88 -2.63 5.99
C ASP A 91 -2.12 -3.04 7.45
N PHE A 92 -3.09 -3.94 7.67
CA PHE A 92 -3.37 -4.45 9.01
C PHE A 92 -2.29 -5.44 9.44
N SER A 93 -1.85 -5.33 10.69
CA SER A 93 -0.81 -6.20 11.22
C SER A 93 -1.23 -7.68 11.22
N VAL A 94 -0.29 -8.55 10.89
CA VAL A 94 -0.43 -10.00 10.97
C VAL A 94 0.70 -10.58 11.80
N ASP A 95 0.42 -11.69 12.46
CA ASP A 95 1.38 -12.43 13.26
C ASP A 95 2.09 -13.49 12.41
N SER A 96 3.39 -13.32 12.18
CA SER A 96 4.22 -14.26 11.43
C SER A 96 4.39 -15.60 12.14
N ALA A 97 4.33 -15.63 13.49
CA ALA A 97 4.35 -16.87 14.26
C ALA A 97 3.02 -17.65 14.15
N ASN A 98 1.96 -17.00 13.63
CA ASN A 98 0.63 -17.58 13.45
C ASN A 98 0.06 -18.18 14.75
N CYS A 99 0.37 -17.57 15.90
CA CYS A 99 -0.19 -17.94 17.19
C CYS A 99 -1.73 -17.80 17.19
N PHE A 100 -2.26 -16.94 16.32
CA PHE A 100 -3.69 -16.70 16.15
C PHE A 100 -4.10 -16.70 14.65
N SER A 101 -4.30 -17.89 14.08
CA SER A 101 -4.65 -18.04 12.65
C SER A 101 -5.92 -17.26 12.25
N CYS A 102 -6.94 -17.23 13.11
CA CYS A 102 -8.17 -16.45 12.88
C CYS A 102 -7.90 -14.94 12.81
N PHE A 103 -6.94 -14.43 13.58
CA PHE A 103 -6.56 -13.01 13.57
C PHE A 103 -5.93 -12.63 12.22
N ASN A 104 -4.98 -13.44 11.74
CA ASN A 104 -4.33 -13.23 10.45
C ASN A 104 -5.35 -13.26 9.30
N LEU A 105 -6.21 -14.28 9.28
CA LEU A 105 -7.27 -14.39 8.29
C LEU A 105 -8.18 -13.14 8.30
N SER A 106 -8.62 -12.73 9.49
CA SER A 106 -9.50 -11.58 9.68
C SER A 106 -8.88 -10.30 9.11
N ASN A 107 -7.60 -10.04 9.40
CA ASN A 107 -6.93 -8.80 9.00
C ASN A 107 -6.63 -8.75 7.50
N ILE A 108 -6.19 -9.87 6.92
CA ILE A 108 -5.99 -9.99 5.47
C ILE A 108 -7.32 -9.75 4.74
N LEU A 109 -8.41 -10.39 5.18
CA LEU A 109 -9.73 -10.22 4.55
C LEU A 109 -10.26 -8.79 4.69
N LYS A 110 -10.10 -8.13 5.86
CA LYS A 110 -10.49 -6.72 6.02
C LYS A 110 -9.79 -5.82 5.01
N ALA A 111 -8.47 -5.96 4.84
CA ALA A 111 -7.71 -5.19 3.86
C ALA A 111 -8.22 -5.43 2.44
N ARG A 112 -8.46 -6.70 2.07
CA ARG A 112 -8.96 -7.12 0.75
C ARG A 112 -10.33 -6.54 0.42
N ILE A 113 -11.24 -6.61 1.39
CA ILE A 113 -12.60 -6.11 1.23
C ILE A 113 -12.58 -4.59 1.07
N ILE A 114 -11.83 -3.88 1.91
CA ILE A 114 -11.70 -2.42 1.78
C ILE A 114 -11.09 -2.03 0.42
N ALA A 115 -10.03 -2.71 -0.02
CA ALA A 115 -9.41 -2.46 -1.31
C ALA A 115 -10.41 -2.65 -2.47
N SER A 116 -11.18 -3.73 -2.43
CA SER A 116 -12.18 -4.05 -3.46
C SER A 116 -13.34 -3.05 -3.44
N LEU A 117 -13.77 -2.59 -2.26
CA LEU A 117 -14.78 -1.54 -2.12
C LEU A 117 -14.31 -0.21 -2.71
N TRP A 118 -13.05 0.15 -2.51
CA TRP A 118 -12.46 1.35 -3.08
C TRP A 118 -12.41 1.28 -4.60
N GLN A 119 -11.93 0.17 -5.16
CA GLN A 119 -11.91 -0.06 -6.60
C GLN A 119 -13.33 -0.05 -7.21
N ALA A 120 -14.30 -0.69 -6.55
CA ALA A 120 -15.70 -0.70 -6.99
C ALA A 120 -16.35 0.69 -6.97
N ARG A 121 -15.83 1.64 -6.19
CA ARG A 121 -16.26 3.05 -6.19
C ARG A 121 -15.42 3.95 -7.11
N GLY A 122 -14.58 3.36 -7.96
CA GLY A 122 -13.80 4.10 -8.97
C GLY A 122 -12.54 4.78 -8.45
N LEU A 123 -12.09 4.45 -7.23
CA LEU A 123 -10.77 4.87 -6.77
C LEU A 123 -9.70 3.99 -7.41
N SER A 124 -8.55 4.58 -7.76
CA SER A 124 -7.38 3.82 -8.17
C SER A 124 -6.65 3.26 -6.95
N VAL A 125 -6.53 1.94 -6.87
CA VAL A 125 -6.05 1.21 -5.70
C VAL A 125 -4.82 0.37 -6.05
N ILE A 126 -3.76 0.55 -5.28
CA ILE A 126 -2.61 -0.33 -5.27
C ILE A 126 -2.79 -1.30 -4.11
N LEU A 127 -2.74 -2.58 -4.37
CA LEU A 127 -3.00 -3.58 -3.34
C LEU A 127 -1.77 -3.81 -2.47
N THR A 128 -1.88 -3.57 -1.17
CA THR A 128 -0.86 -3.93 -0.20
C THR A 128 -0.93 -5.43 0.07
N LEU A 129 0.18 -6.13 -0.13
CA LEU A 129 0.30 -7.56 0.17
C LEU A 129 0.61 -7.74 1.66
N ILE A 130 -0.17 -8.59 2.31
CA ILE A 130 -0.09 -8.87 3.74
C ILE A 130 -0.10 -10.39 3.89
N TRP A 131 0.90 -10.95 4.58
CA TRP A 131 0.98 -12.39 4.83
C TRP A 131 1.66 -12.68 6.17
N GLY A 132 1.23 -13.78 6.80
CA GLY A 132 1.90 -14.37 7.95
C GLY A 132 2.84 -15.47 7.46
N ASN A 133 2.48 -16.73 7.69
CA ASN A 133 3.19 -17.89 7.13
C ASN A 133 2.44 -18.51 5.93
N LYS A 134 2.92 -19.65 5.43
CA LYS A 134 2.35 -20.39 4.29
C LYS A 134 0.85 -20.68 4.42
N SER A 135 0.31 -20.82 5.64
CA SER A 135 -1.13 -21.05 5.85
C SER A 135 -2.00 -19.85 5.43
N THR A 136 -1.42 -18.65 5.35
CA THR A 136 -2.13 -17.42 4.98
C THR A 136 -2.18 -17.17 3.46
N TYR A 137 -1.37 -17.88 2.67
CA TYR A 137 -1.12 -17.57 1.26
C TYR A 137 -2.39 -17.62 0.39
N LYS A 138 -3.28 -18.58 0.66
CA LYS A 138 -4.57 -18.68 -0.02
C LYS A 138 -5.33 -17.35 0.03
N TYR A 139 -5.44 -16.75 1.22
CA TYR A 139 -6.18 -15.51 1.40
C TYR A 139 -5.37 -14.26 1.07
N ALA A 140 -4.04 -14.34 1.19
CA ALA A 140 -3.14 -13.24 0.89
C ALA A 140 -2.98 -12.99 -0.62
N PHE A 141 -3.01 -14.05 -1.44
CA PHE A 141 -2.57 -13.99 -2.83
C PHE A 141 -3.56 -14.55 -3.86
N ASP A 142 -4.56 -15.35 -3.48
CA ASP A 142 -5.58 -15.78 -4.46
C ASP A 142 -6.52 -14.64 -4.83
N ASN A 143 -7.19 -14.80 -5.98
CA ASN A 143 -8.15 -13.84 -6.54
C ASN A 143 -7.56 -12.44 -6.78
N ILE A 144 -6.25 -12.36 -7.05
CA ILE A 144 -5.59 -11.16 -7.54
C ILE A 144 -5.33 -11.35 -9.03
N GLU A 145 -5.79 -10.42 -9.85
CA GLU A 145 -5.52 -10.44 -11.28
C GLU A 145 -4.02 -10.38 -11.56
N GLN A 146 -3.54 -11.22 -12.48
CA GLN A 146 -2.12 -11.26 -12.81
C GLN A 146 -1.64 -9.92 -13.39
N GLY A 147 -0.42 -9.52 -13.03
CA GLY A 147 0.16 -8.24 -13.43
C GLY A 147 -0.32 -7.04 -12.61
N CYS A 148 -1.15 -7.24 -11.58
CA CYS A 148 -1.50 -6.15 -10.66
C CYS A 148 -0.24 -5.45 -10.12
N PRO A 149 -0.16 -4.11 -10.14
CA PRO A 149 0.80 -3.40 -9.32
C PRO A 149 0.44 -3.60 -7.84
N VAL A 150 1.46 -3.90 -7.02
CA VAL A 150 1.28 -4.22 -5.60
C VAL A 150 2.18 -3.36 -4.72
N ALA A 151 1.82 -3.21 -3.45
CA ALA A 151 2.64 -2.57 -2.43
C ALA A 151 3.09 -3.58 -1.37
N VAL A 152 4.31 -3.41 -0.86
CA VAL A 152 4.92 -4.29 0.15
C VAL A 152 5.70 -3.45 1.13
N SER A 153 5.68 -3.84 2.41
CA SER A 153 6.52 -3.25 3.46
C SER A 153 7.50 -4.28 4.01
N HIS A 154 8.79 -3.91 4.00
CA HIS A 154 9.86 -4.64 4.69
C HIS A 154 10.22 -3.98 6.04
N GLN A 155 9.63 -2.84 6.39
CA GLN A 155 10.11 -2.02 7.53
C GLN A 155 9.98 -2.72 8.90
N ALA A 156 8.98 -3.57 9.10
CA ALA A 156 8.71 -4.24 10.37
C ALA A 156 8.94 -5.77 10.32
N VAL A 157 9.73 -6.23 9.34
CA VAL A 157 10.02 -7.66 9.18
C VAL A 157 10.95 -8.13 10.29
N THR A 158 10.50 -9.11 11.05
CA THR A 158 11.26 -9.73 12.14
C THR A 158 11.76 -11.14 11.79
N ASN A 159 11.18 -11.77 10.77
CA ASN A 159 11.58 -13.07 10.26
C ASN A 159 11.77 -13.00 8.74
N GLU A 160 13.02 -12.98 8.31
CA GLU A 160 13.39 -12.80 6.91
C GLU A 160 13.01 -14.01 6.04
N GLU A 161 13.09 -15.23 6.57
CA GLU A 161 12.73 -16.45 5.83
C GLU A 161 11.23 -16.46 5.48
N ILE A 162 10.38 -16.10 6.44
CA ILE A 162 8.93 -16.01 6.22
C ILE A 162 8.60 -14.89 5.21
N PHE A 163 9.31 -13.76 5.29
CA PHE A 163 9.12 -12.68 4.35
C PHE A 163 9.55 -13.09 2.94
N GLN A 164 10.75 -13.68 2.80
CA GLN A 164 11.30 -14.16 1.53
C GLN A 164 10.35 -15.20 0.90
N ASP A 165 9.95 -16.24 1.63
CA ASP A 165 9.05 -17.26 1.12
C ASP A 165 7.73 -16.64 0.61
N GLY A 166 7.18 -15.66 1.34
CA GLY A 166 5.93 -15.02 0.97
C GLY A 166 6.03 -14.09 -0.24
N ILE A 167 7.08 -13.27 -0.33
CA ILE A 167 7.25 -12.38 -1.48
C ILE A 167 7.56 -13.17 -2.76
N LEU A 168 8.34 -14.24 -2.67
CA LEU A 168 8.63 -15.12 -3.80
C LEU A 168 7.38 -15.84 -4.29
N TYR A 169 6.56 -16.36 -3.37
CA TYR A 169 5.26 -16.94 -3.71
C TYR A 169 4.35 -15.91 -4.40
N ALA A 170 4.28 -14.68 -3.86
CA ALA A 170 3.49 -13.60 -4.44
C ALA A 170 3.95 -13.24 -5.86
N ILE A 171 5.27 -13.15 -6.10
CA ILE A 171 5.84 -12.90 -7.43
C ILE A 171 5.44 -14.01 -8.40
N GLN A 172 5.57 -15.28 -8.01
CA GLN A 172 5.19 -16.41 -8.87
C GLN A 172 3.70 -16.43 -9.19
N LYS A 173 2.85 -16.14 -8.18
CA LYS A 173 1.39 -16.24 -8.30
C LYS A 173 0.78 -15.06 -9.06
N ILE A 174 1.18 -13.84 -8.72
CA ILE A 174 0.58 -12.59 -9.22
C ILE A 174 1.34 -12.09 -10.45
N ASN A 175 2.64 -12.39 -10.56
CA ASN A 175 3.54 -11.83 -11.58
C ASN A 175 3.34 -10.31 -11.71
N PRO A 176 3.56 -9.54 -10.63
CA PRO A 176 3.22 -8.12 -10.59
C PRO A 176 3.95 -7.36 -11.71
N GLU A 177 3.31 -6.33 -12.27
CA GLU A 177 3.98 -5.45 -13.22
C GLU A 177 4.98 -4.53 -12.51
N MET A 178 4.65 -4.10 -11.30
CA MET A 178 5.42 -3.19 -10.48
C MET A 178 5.22 -3.51 -8.99
N ILE A 179 6.28 -3.38 -8.19
CA ILE A 179 6.22 -3.48 -6.73
C ILE A 179 6.57 -2.13 -6.10
N CYS A 180 5.62 -1.53 -5.39
CA CYS A 180 5.83 -0.34 -4.55
C CYS A 180 6.38 -0.79 -3.21
N TRP A 181 7.66 -0.51 -2.95
CA TRP A 181 8.39 -1.07 -1.81
C TRP A 181 8.64 -0.04 -0.73
N TYR A 182 8.18 -0.33 0.48
CA TYR A 182 8.38 0.48 1.66
C TYR A 182 9.41 -0.16 2.61
N GLY A 183 10.47 0.56 2.97
CA GLY A 183 11.59 0.04 3.78
C GLY A 183 12.80 -0.39 2.96
N SER A 184 13.66 -1.22 3.56
CA SER A 184 14.84 -1.82 2.89
C SER A 184 14.40 -2.83 1.84
N ILE A 185 15.08 -2.85 0.69
CA ILE A 185 14.89 -3.90 -0.32
C ILE A 185 16.00 -4.93 -0.05
N PRO A 186 15.68 -6.17 0.30
CA PRO A 186 16.66 -7.24 0.47
C PRO A 186 17.44 -7.49 -0.83
N GLU A 187 18.73 -7.81 -0.72
CA GLU A 187 19.62 -7.98 -1.88
C GLU A 187 19.19 -9.13 -2.79
N TYR A 188 18.69 -10.22 -2.20
CA TYR A 188 18.20 -11.40 -2.94
C TYR A 188 17.07 -11.06 -3.92
N MET A 189 16.37 -9.94 -3.76
CA MET A 189 15.31 -9.54 -4.70
C MET A 189 15.82 -9.42 -6.14
N ALA A 190 17.10 -9.09 -6.33
CA ALA A 190 17.70 -8.97 -7.65
C ALA A 190 17.75 -10.29 -8.43
N ASP A 191 17.73 -11.43 -7.71
CA ASP A 191 17.77 -12.77 -8.30
C ASP A 191 16.39 -13.23 -8.79
N TYR A 192 15.32 -12.67 -8.22
CA TYR A 192 13.94 -13.15 -8.44
C TYR A 192 13.04 -12.14 -9.16
N TYR A 193 13.43 -10.86 -9.22
CA TYR A 193 12.62 -9.81 -9.79
C TYR A 193 13.45 -8.69 -10.41
N ASP A 194 12.97 -8.11 -11.50
CA ASP A 194 13.63 -6.96 -12.13
C ASP A 194 13.57 -5.76 -11.19
N ILE A 195 14.71 -5.37 -10.62
CA ILE A 195 14.84 -4.25 -9.69
C ILE A 195 14.35 -2.92 -10.33
N LYS A 196 14.36 -2.79 -11.66
CA LYS A 196 13.81 -1.61 -12.36
C LYS A 196 12.28 -1.51 -12.24
N LYS A 197 11.61 -2.64 -11.95
CA LYS A 197 10.18 -2.73 -11.67
C LYS A 197 9.86 -2.59 -10.17
N ILE A 198 10.82 -2.13 -9.37
CA ILE A 198 10.58 -1.82 -7.95
C ILE A 198 10.64 -0.30 -7.75
N ILE A 199 9.56 0.26 -7.21
CA ILE A 199 9.46 1.67 -6.87
C ILE A 199 9.66 1.82 -5.38
N ARG A 200 10.77 2.47 -4.99
CA ARG A 200 11.04 2.77 -3.57
C ARG A 200 10.12 3.88 -3.07
N MET A 201 9.28 3.54 -2.11
CA MET A 201 8.41 4.49 -1.42
C MET A 201 9.22 5.36 -0.47
N GLN A 202 8.90 6.64 -0.40
CA GLN A 202 9.58 7.56 0.52
C GLN A 202 9.06 7.36 1.94
N THR A 203 9.97 7.20 2.90
CA THR A 203 9.57 7.22 4.32
C THR A 203 9.14 8.61 4.74
N ARG A 204 8.26 8.69 5.75
CA ARG A 204 7.87 9.97 6.36
C ARG A 204 9.09 10.79 6.75
N ALA A 205 10.12 10.17 7.34
CA ALA A 205 11.36 10.84 7.70
C ALA A 205 12.08 11.47 6.49
N LYS A 206 12.11 10.78 5.34
CA LYS A 206 12.71 11.29 4.11
C LYS A 206 11.93 12.48 3.54
N LEU A 207 10.59 12.41 3.58
CA LEU A 207 9.72 13.52 3.15
C LEU A 207 9.87 14.75 4.07
N MET A 208 9.94 14.55 5.39
CA MET A 208 10.18 15.63 6.34
C MET A 208 11.54 16.29 6.11
N ARG A 209 12.61 15.51 5.88
CA ARG A 209 13.94 16.08 5.56
C ARG A 209 13.91 16.94 4.29
N ARG A 210 13.17 16.52 3.27
CA ARG A 210 12.96 17.32 2.06
C ARG A 210 12.26 18.64 2.40
N LEU A 211 11.16 18.58 3.16
CA LEU A 211 10.43 19.77 3.59
C LEU A 211 11.34 20.77 4.32
N TYR A 212 12.15 20.31 5.27
CA TYR A 212 13.05 21.17 6.05
C TYR A 212 14.21 21.73 5.21
N LYS A 213 14.73 20.97 4.25
CA LYS A 213 15.72 21.50 3.28
C LYS A 213 15.09 22.60 2.44
N ASP A 214 13.91 22.35 1.88
CA ASP A 214 13.21 23.30 1.03
C ASP A 214 12.76 24.57 1.78
N SER A 215 12.54 24.51 3.10
CA SER A 215 12.32 25.70 3.93
C SER A 215 13.62 26.44 4.20
N PHE A 216 14.70 25.72 4.55
CA PHE A 216 16.01 26.34 4.80
C PHE A 216 16.55 27.12 3.59
N TYR A 217 16.38 26.60 2.37
CA TYR A 217 16.76 27.31 1.14
C TYR A 217 15.81 28.45 0.76
N ARG A 218 14.54 28.41 1.18
CA ARG A 218 13.59 29.53 1.00
C ARG A 218 13.89 30.71 1.92
N ASP A 219 14.45 30.44 3.09
CA ASP A 219 14.75 31.45 4.11
C ASP A 219 16.16 32.06 3.95
N GLN A 220 16.97 31.61 2.98
CA GLN A 220 18.21 32.28 2.62
C GLN A 220 17.93 33.45 1.66
N PRO A 221 18.40 34.68 1.95
CA PRO A 221 18.33 35.76 0.99
C PRO A 221 19.13 35.37 -0.27
N MET A 222 18.54 35.56 -1.45
CA MET A 222 19.23 35.38 -2.74
C MET A 222 20.48 36.27 -2.76
N LEU A 223 21.64 35.69 -2.48
CA LEU A 223 22.92 36.27 -2.85
C LEU A 223 23.01 36.17 -4.36
N PHE A 224 22.58 37.23 -5.05
CA PHE A 224 22.87 37.42 -6.46
C PHE A 224 24.38 37.28 -6.68
N PRO A 225 24.84 36.58 -7.73
CA PRO A 225 26.25 36.58 -8.06
C PRO A 225 26.66 38.01 -8.40
N ALA A 226 27.64 38.56 -7.68
CA ALA A 226 28.22 39.85 -8.01
C ALA A 226 28.83 39.76 -9.41
N SER A 227 28.21 40.47 -10.35
CA SER A 227 28.74 40.67 -11.70
C SER A 227 29.94 41.62 -11.63
N LYS A 228 31.15 41.07 -11.76
CA LYS A 228 32.24 41.45 -12.69
C LYS A 228 33.54 40.79 -12.27
#